data_AF-A0AAN8G593-F1
#
_entry.id   AF-A0AAN8G593-F1
#
_cell.length_a   1.000
_cell.length_b   1.000
_cell.length_c   1.000
_cell.angle_alpha   90.00
_cell.angle_beta   90.00
_cell.angle_gamma   90.00
#
_symmetry.space_group_name_H-M   'P 1'
#
loop_
_entity.id
_entity.type
_entity.pdbx_description
1 polymer ?
#
loop_
_entity_poly.entity_id
_entity_poly.type
_entity_poly.pdbx_seq_one_letter_code
_entity_poly.pdbx_strand_id
1 'polypeptide(L)'
;MPCIKGRLPDKQYNKIRSNYKYLEAEIKHDPMGLARSLFQYHVFDDDDLEKIKREERRHDGGKTEAAAKLLDILLNCGSMAYENFIKALDDNGYLNALLRLEPGKI
;
A
#
# COMPACT_ATOMS: atom_id res chain seq x y z
N MET A 1 -17.44 0.07 -4.32
CA MET A 1 -17.39 1.45 -3.78
C MET A 1 -15.96 1.72 -3.39
N PRO A 2 -15.25 2.69 -3.99
CA PRO A 2 -13.90 3.05 -3.59
C PRO A 2 -13.88 3.51 -2.12
N CYS A 3 -12.71 3.45 -1.48
CA CYS A 3 -12.57 3.79 -0.06
C CYS A 3 -13.22 5.14 0.26
N ILE A 4 -13.89 5.21 1.40
CA ILE A 4 -14.28 6.51 1.96
C ILE A 4 -12.96 7.21 2.28
N LYS A 5 -12.63 8.28 1.55
CA LYS A 5 -11.43 9.10 1.81
C LYS A 5 -11.49 9.55 3.27
N GLY A 6 -10.50 9.15 4.05
CA GLY A 6 -10.51 9.27 5.50
C GLY A 6 -9.22 8.68 6.06
N ARG A 7 -8.76 9.17 7.21
CA ARG A 7 -7.49 8.70 7.77
C ARG A 7 -7.64 7.28 8.32
N LEU A 8 -6.62 6.44 8.14
CA LEU A 8 -6.54 5.16 8.85
C LEU A 8 -6.65 5.37 10.36
N PRO A 9 -7.29 4.44 11.11
CA PRO A 9 -7.34 4.54 12.55
C PRO A 9 -5.91 4.51 13.14
N ASP A 10 -5.70 5.24 14.24
CA ASP A 10 -4.35 5.55 14.73
C ASP A 10 -3.46 4.32 14.95
N LYS A 11 -4.04 3.21 15.40
CA LYS A 11 -3.30 1.95 15.60
C LYS A 11 -2.73 1.42 14.27
N GLN A 12 -3.54 1.33 13.23
CA GLN A 12 -3.14 0.86 11.90
C GLN A 12 -2.22 1.86 11.21
N TYR A 13 -2.53 3.16 11.32
CA TYR A 13 -1.69 4.24 10.82
C TYR A 13 -0.27 4.15 11.40
N ASN A 14 -0.16 4.02 12.72
CA ASN A 14 1.14 3.93 13.40
C ASN A 14 1.90 2.66 13.00
N LYS A 15 1.22 1.51 12.82
CA LYS A 15 1.88 0.29 12.33
C LYS A 15 2.54 0.47 10.97
N ILE A 16 1.82 1.05 10.01
CA ILE A 16 2.39 1.32 8.68
C ILE A 16 3.49 2.36 8.80
N ARG A 17 3.26 3.45 9.55
CA ARG A 17 4.22 4.54 9.67
C ARG A 17 5.53 4.11 10.33
N SER A 18 5.48 3.30 11.38
CA SER A 18 6.67 2.76 12.06
C SER A 18 7.46 1.75 11.21
N ASN A 19 6.82 1.14 10.20
CA ASN A 19 7.49 0.21 9.27
C ASN A 19 7.65 0.80 7.87
N TYR A 20 7.42 2.10 7.69
CA TYR A 20 7.27 2.72 6.38
C TYR A 20 8.46 2.46 5.44
N LYS A 21 9.70 2.69 5.93
CA LYS A 21 10.91 2.49 5.13
C LYS A 21 11.16 1.03 4.76
N TYR A 22 10.75 0.11 5.63
CA TYR A 22 10.83 -1.32 5.34
C TYR A 22 9.81 -1.71 4.26
N LEU A 23 8.55 -1.29 4.43
CA LEU A 23 7.49 -1.55 3.45
C LEU A 23 7.82 -0.94 2.08
N GLU A 24 8.31 0.29 2.04
CA GLU A 24 8.78 0.95 0.81
C GLU A 24 9.85 0.12 0.10
N ALA A 25 10.81 -0.43 0.85
CA ALA A 25 11.89 -1.25 0.30
C ALA A 25 11.41 -2.61 -0.23
N GLU A 26 10.39 -3.21 0.37
CA GLU A 26 9.77 -4.46 -0.11
C GLU A 26 8.89 -4.19 -1.34
N ILE A 27 8.06 -3.15 -1.30
CA ILE A 27 7.06 -2.85 -2.33
C ILE A 27 7.71 -2.33 -3.62
N LYS A 28 8.85 -1.64 -3.56
CA LYS A 28 9.53 -1.06 -4.74
C LYS A 28 9.85 -2.07 -5.84
N HIS A 29 9.82 -3.37 -5.58
CA HIS A 29 10.04 -4.39 -6.62
C HIS A 29 8.90 -4.42 -7.64
N ASP A 30 7.65 -4.29 -7.17
CA ASP A 30 6.43 -4.27 -7.98
C ASP A 30 5.32 -3.40 -7.36
N PRO A 31 5.49 -2.06 -7.34
CA PRO A 31 4.50 -1.16 -6.75
C PRO A 31 3.17 -1.19 -7.51
N MET A 32 3.19 -1.40 -8.84
CA MET A 32 1.97 -1.43 -9.64
C MET A 32 1.18 -2.73 -9.50
N GLY A 33 1.82 -3.88 -9.31
CA GLY A 33 1.13 -5.14 -9.00
C GLY A 33 0.29 -5.02 -7.72
N LEU A 34 0.91 -4.48 -6.66
CA LEU A 34 0.22 -4.23 -5.40
C LEU A 34 -0.87 -3.15 -5.55
N ALA A 35 -0.60 -2.05 -6.26
CA ALA A 35 -1.57 -0.99 -6.50
C ALA A 35 -2.83 -1.51 -7.21
N ARG A 36 -2.68 -2.38 -8.22
CA ARG A 36 -3.81 -3.00 -8.93
C ARG A 36 -4.64 -3.88 -8.02
N SER A 37 -4.01 -4.64 -7.12
CA SER A 37 -4.71 -5.46 -6.13
C SER A 37 -5.51 -4.59 -5.16
N LEU A 38 -4.94 -3.48 -4.71
CA LEU A 38 -5.62 -2.49 -3.87
C LEU A 38 -6.80 -1.81 -4.58
N PHE A 39 -6.70 -1.59 -5.89
CA PHE A 39 -7.83 -1.13 -6.71
C PHE A 39 -8.93 -2.18 -6.80
N GLN A 40 -8.59 -3.45 -7.02
CA GLN A 40 -9.55 -4.56 -7.03
C GLN A 40 -10.28 -4.72 -5.68
N TYR A 41 -9.58 -4.46 -4.57
CA TYR A 41 -10.17 -4.40 -3.23
C TYR A 41 -10.83 -3.07 -2.88
N HIS A 42 -11.02 -2.20 -3.88
CA HIS A 42 -11.64 -0.89 -3.74
C HIS A 42 -10.99 0.00 -2.68
N VAL A 43 -9.71 -0.23 -2.38
CA VAL A 43 -8.91 0.65 -1.54
C VAL A 43 -8.49 1.87 -2.34
N PHE A 44 -8.07 1.68 -3.59
CA PHE A 44 -7.71 2.75 -4.52
C PHE A 44 -8.78 2.98 -5.57
N ASP A 45 -8.83 4.21 -6.07
CA ASP A 45 -9.58 4.60 -7.27
C ASP A 45 -8.65 4.70 -8.50
N ASP A 46 -9.23 4.97 -9.67
CA ASP A 46 -8.45 5.14 -10.91
C ASP A 46 -7.46 6.32 -10.84
N ASP A 47 -7.82 7.39 -10.13
CA ASP A 47 -6.95 8.56 -9.94
C ASP A 47 -5.71 8.20 -9.12
N ASP A 48 -5.88 7.38 -8.09
CA ASP A 48 -4.79 6.88 -7.25
C ASP A 48 -3.86 5.94 -8.02
N LEU A 49 -4.42 5.05 -8.85
CA LEU A 49 -3.63 4.21 -9.76
C LEU A 49 -2.80 5.05 -10.73
N GLU A 50 -3.40 6.07 -11.35
CA GLU A 50 -2.69 6.93 -12.31
C GLU A 50 -1.60 7.77 -11.63
N LYS A 51 -1.78 8.20 -10.37
CA LYS A 51 -0.72 8.85 -9.58
C LYS A 51 0.46 7.91 -9.37
N ILE A 52 0.22 6.68 -8.92
CA ILE A 52 1.29 5.69 -8.65
C ILE A 52 2.02 5.34 -9.95
N LYS A 53 1.29 5.10 -11.03
CA LYS A 53 1.84 4.82 -12.37
C LYS A 53 2.68 5.97 -12.92
N ARG A 54 2.29 7.22 -12.64
CA ARG A 54 3.08 8.40 -13.02
C ARG A 54 4.42 8.42 -12.31
N GLU A 55 4.46 8.12 -11.01
CA GLU A 55 5.71 8.04 -10.26
C GLU A 55 6.59 6.89 -10.77
N GLU A 56 6.01 5.72 -11.05
CA GLU A 56 6.77 4.55 -11.52
C GLU A 56 7.51 4.80 -12.84
N ARG A 57 6.91 5.59 -13.75
CA ARG A 57 7.48 5.94 -15.05
C ARG A 57 8.63 6.95 -14.99
N ARG A 58 8.97 7.47 -13.80
CA ARG A 58 10.08 8.41 -13.65
C ARG A 58 11.41 7.65 -13.77
N HIS A 59 12.31 8.16 -14.61
CA HIS A 59 13.55 7.47 -15.02
C HIS A 59 14.52 7.17 -13.86
N ASP A 60 14.52 7.98 -12.79
CA ASP A 60 15.36 7.79 -11.61
C ASP A 60 14.52 7.50 -10.37
N GLY A 61 14.65 6.30 -9.81
CA GLY A 61 14.00 5.93 -8.55
C GLY A 61 12.47 5.81 -8.61
N GLY A 62 11.86 5.84 -9.81
CA GLY A 62 10.40 5.88 -9.98
C GLY A 62 9.64 4.77 -9.26
N LYS A 63 10.19 3.55 -9.21
CA LYS A 63 9.57 2.45 -8.45
C LYS A 63 9.54 2.68 -6.93
N THR A 64 10.60 3.28 -6.38
CA THR A 64 10.66 3.63 -4.96
C THR A 64 9.66 4.75 -4.64
N GLU A 65 9.61 5.78 -5.48
CA GLU A 65 8.63 6.87 -5.35
C GLU A 65 7.20 6.38 -5.52
N ALA A 66 6.95 5.43 -6.43
CA ALA A 66 5.66 4.79 -6.60
C ALA A 66 5.24 3.98 -5.36
N ALA A 67 6.18 3.23 -4.76
CA ALA A 67 5.94 2.52 -3.51
C ALA A 67 5.64 3.49 -2.34
N ALA A 68 6.39 4.58 -2.23
CA ALA A 68 6.12 5.63 -1.26
C ALA A 68 4.73 6.24 -1.49
N LYS A 69 4.39 6.56 -2.74
CA LYS A 69 3.11 7.15 -3.10
C LYS A 69 1.93 6.24 -2.76
N LEU A 70 2.07 4.94 -3.00
CA LEU A 70 1.11 3.92 -2.62
C LEU A 70 0.86 3.93 -1.10
N LEU A 71 1.92 3.93 -0.30
CA LEU A 71 1.82 3.96 1.16
C LEU A 71 1.19 5.26 1.67
N ASP A 72 1.54 6.40 1.09
CA ASP A 72 0.95 7.70 1.44
C ASP A 72 -0.55 7.77 1.14
N ILE A 73 -0.98 7.23 -0.01
CA ILE A 73 -2.42 7.13 -0.33
C ILE A 73 -3.10 6.23 0.69
N LEU A 74 -2.55 5.05 0.96
CA LEU A 74 -3.09 4.08 1.92
C LEU A 74 -3.28 4.68 3.33
N LEU A 75 -2.34 5.50 3.81
CA LEU A 75 -2.44 6.18 5.10
C LEU A 75 -3.64 7.16 5.19
N ASN A 76 -4.13 7.61 4.03
CA ASN A 76 -5.28 8.50 3.86
C ASN A 76 -6.55 7.76 3.38
N CYS A 77 -6.57 6.42 3.50
CA CYS A 77 -7.75 5.60 3.26
C CYS A 77 -8.41 5.17 4.57
N GLY A 78 -9.75 5.09 4.58
CA GLY A 78 -10.54 4.80 5.79
C GLY A 78 -10.28 3.42 6.41
N SER A 79 -10.96 3.12 7.52
CA SER A 79 -10.70 1.94 8.38
C SER A 79 -10.58 0.58 7.71
N MET A 80 -11.36 0.31 6.64
CA MET A 80 -11.31 -0.96 5.90
C MET A 80 -10.08 -1.12 5.01
N ALA A 81 -9.35 -0.03 4.72
CA ALA A 81 -8.20 -0.06 3.82
C ALA A 81 -7.04 -0.90 4.37
N TYR A 82 -6.88 -0.95 5.69
CA TYR A 82 -5.82 -1.73 6.31
C TYR A 82 -6.01 -3.24 6.11
N GLU A 83 -7.22 -3.75 6.31
CA GLU A 83 -7.51 -5.19 6.17
C GLU A 83 -7.35 -5.63 4.72
N ASN A 84 -7.86 -4.84 3.78
CA ASN A 84 -7.68 -5.08 2.36
C ASN A 84 -6.22 -4.94 1.92
N PHE A 85 -5.43 -4.07 2.55
CA PHE A 85 -3.99 -3.98 2.33
C PHE A 85 -3.26 -5.23 2.82
N ILE A 86 -3.57 -5.71 4.02
CA ILE A 86 -3.03 -6.96 4.56
C ILE A 86 -3.34 -8.13 3.61
N LYS A 87 -4.56 -8.22 3.10
CA LYS A 87 -4.95 -9.22 2.11
C LYS A 87 -4.17 -9.06 0.80
N ALA A 88 -4.05 -7.83 0.28
CA ALA A 88 -3.28 -7.58 -0.94
C ALA A 88 -1.80 -7.96 -0.78
N LEU A 89 -1.20 -7.74 0.39
CA LEU A 89 0.17 -8.18 0.67
C LEU A 89 0.29 -9.71 0.60
N ASP A 90 -0.67 -10.44 1.16
CA ASP A 90 -0.71 -11.90 1.13
C ASP A 90 -0.83 -12.44 -0.31
N ASP A 91 -1.81 -11.94 -1.08
CA ASP A 91 -2.08 -12.40 -2.45
C ASP A 91 -0.93 -12.09 -3.42
N ASN A 92 -0.14 -11.05 -3.14
CA ASN A 92 1.02 -10.68 -3.95
C ASN A 92 2.33 -11.26 -3.40
N GLY A 93 2.27 -12.12 -2.38
CA GLY A 93 3.44 -12.84 -1.84
C GLY A 93 4.38 -11.99 -0.99
N TYR A 94 3.95 -10.83 -0.48
CA TYR A 94 4.72 -9.98 0.44
C TYR A 94 4.71 -10.53 1.88
N LEU A 95 5.08 -11.80 2.04
CA LEU A 95 4.99 -12.52 3.32
C LEU A 95 5.82 -11.86 4.43
N ASN A 96 7.00 -11.32 4.10
CA ASN A 96 7.84 -10.64 5.10
C ASN A 96 7.22 -9.32 5.58
N ALA A 97 6.61 -8.55 4.67
CA ALA A 97 5.86 -7.34 5.02
C ALA A 97 4.64 -7.68 5.88
N LEU A 98 3.94 -8.78 5.55
CA LEU A 98 2.82 -9.30 6.30
C LEU A 98 3.22 -9.73 7.72
N LEU A 99 4.26 -10.56 7.87
CA LEU A 99 4.84 -10.95 9.16
C LEU A 99 5.20 -9.74 10.02
N ARG A 100 5.76 -8.69 9.38
CA ARG A 100 6.20 -7.49 10.09
C ARG A 100 5.03 -6.68 10.65
N LEU A 101 3.91 -6.64 9.94
CA LEU A 101 2.72 -5.87 10.33
C LEU A 101 1.78 -6.67 11.25
N GLU A 102 1.64 -7.97 10.99
CA GLU A 102 0.73 -8.91 11.63
C GLU A 102 1.46 -10.24 11.95
N PRO A 103 2.41 -10.25 12.91
CA PRO A 103 3.25 -11.41 13.22
C PRO A 103 2.50 -12.65 13.76
N GLY A 104 1.17 -12.56 13.97
CA GLY A 104 0.34 -13.66 14.48
C GLY A 104 -0.70 -14.18 13.49
N LYS A 105 -0.61 -13.83 12.20
CA LYS A 105 -1.57 -14.24 11.16
C LYS A 105 -1.01 -15.20 10.10
N ILE A 106 0.21 -15.71 10.30
CA ILE A 106 0.90 -16.67 9.41
C ILE A 106 1.19 -17.94 10.19
#